data_AF-A0A1S3X3Z4-F1
#
_entry.id   AF-A0A1S3X3Z4-F1
#
_cell.length_a   1.000
_cell.length_b   1.000
_cell.length_c   1.000
_cell.angle_alpha   90.00
_cell.angle_beta   90.00
_cell.angle_gamma   90.00
#
_symmetry.space_group_name_H-M   'P 1'
#
loop_
_entity.id
_entity.type
_entity.pdbx_description
1 polymer ?
#
loop_
_entity_poly.entity_id
_entity_poly.type
_entity_poly.pdbx_seq_one_letter_code
_entity_poly.pdbx_strand_id
1 'polypeptide(L)'
;MAPKKTLRNPELIPGLGKFSRSKMYHKKGLWAIKKKNGGTFPSHNKKPTVAAPAIKPPMFYPADDVEKPLVNKHKPKPTKRRASITPGTVLIILAGRFKGKRVVFLKQLGSGLLLVTGPFKLNGIPLRRVNQAYVIGFANAKFCSHLRARICEEPFAFAKLGKH
;
A
#
# COMPACT_ATOMS: atom_id res chain seq x y z
N MET A 1 1.63 -14.04 -3.37
CA MET A 1 2.54 -12.98 -2.86
C MET A 1 3.94 -13.55 -2.88
N ALA A 2 4.85 -13.01 -3.69
CA ALA A 2 6.25 -13.44 -3.66
C ALA A 2 6.81 -13.24 -2.24
N PRO A 3 7.63 -14.17 -1.70
CA PRO A 3 8.22 -13.98 -0.38
C PRO A 3 9.06 -12.69 -0.41
N LYS A 4 8.76 -11.74 0.49
CA LYS A 4 9.55 -10.51 0.62
C LYS A 4 11.00 -10.93 0.83
N LYS A 5 11.92 -10.57 -0.07
CA LYS A 5 13.36 -10.77 0.11
C LYS A 5 13.74 -10.21 1.48
N THR A 6 14.06 -11.09 2.42
CA THR A 6 14.55 -10.67 3.73
C THR A 6 15.90 -10.00 3.52
N LEU A 7 16.04 -8.78 4.02
CA LEU A 7 17.29 -8.04 3.94
C LEU A 7 18.33 -8.79 4.80
N ARG A 8 19.56 -8.98 4.28
CA ARG A 8 20.66 -9.62 5.04
C ARG A 8 21.00 -8.87 6.34
N ASN A 9 20.67 -7.58 6.41
CA ASN A 9 20.66 -6.77 7.62
C ASN A 9 19.20 -6.46 8.00
N PRO A 10 18.64 -7.07 9.05
CA PRO A 10 17.31 -6.69 9.53
C PRO A 10 17.35 -5.27 10.11
N GLU A 11 16.23 -4.56 10.02
CA GLU A 11 16.09 -3.24 10.62
C GLU A 11 15.93 -3.36 12.15
N LEU A 12 16.59 -2.48 12.91
CA LEU A 12 16.34 -2.33 14.35
C LEU A 12 15.16 -1.38 14.57
N ILE A 13 15.18 -0.26 13.87
CA ILE A 13 14.15 0.78 13.79
C ILE A 13 14.03 1.12 12.29
N PRO A 14 12.86 1.54 11.77
CA PRO A 14 12.74 1.93 10.37
C PRO A 14 13.83 2.94 9.96
N GLY A 15 14.63 2.59 8.95
CA GLY A 15 15.75 3.41 8.47
C GLY A 15 17.12 3.14 9.12
N LEU A 16 17.18 2.37 10.21
CA LEU A 16 18.42 1.98 10.89
C LEU A 16 18.59 0.46 10.90
N GLY A 17 19.64 -0.02 10.24
CA GLY A 17 19.99 -1.45 10.22
C GLY A 17 20.54 -1.92 11.57
N LYS A 18 20.19 -3.15 11.98
CA LYS A 18 20.64 -3.76 13.24
C LYS A 18 22.16 -3.93 13.33
N PHE A 19 22.82 -4.21 12.20
CA PHE A 19 24.27 -4.37 12.14
C PHE A 19 24.96 -3.16 11.48
N SER A 20 26.14 -2.81 12.01
CA SER A 20 27.02 -1.78 11.45
C SER A 20 27.61 -2.17 10.09
N ARG A 21 28.14 -1.17 9.37
CA ARG A 21 28.73 -1.36 8.03
C ARG A 21 29.89 -2.37 8.05
N SER A 22 30.75 -2.34 9.06
CA SER A 22 31.91 -3.25 9.18
C SER A 22 31.48 -4.70 9.42
N LYS A 23 30.51 -4.94 10.31
CA LYS A 23 29.97 -6.30 10.53
C LYS A 23 29.30 -6.84 9.27
N MET A 24 28.58 -5.97 8.53
CA MET A 24 27.97 -6.34 7.25
C MET A 24 29.00 -6.58 6.13
N TYR A 25 30.13 -5.89 6.15
CA TYR A 25 31.23 -6.09 5.20
C TYR A 25 31.81 -7.51 5.29
N HIS A 26 32.05 -7.99 6.52
CA HIS A 26 32.49 -9.36 6.76
C HIS A 26 31.40 -10.39 6.43
N LYS A 27 30.18 -10.17 6.93
CA LYS A 27 29.04 -11.09 6.72
C LYS A 27 28.63 -11.25 5.26
N LYS A 28 28.75 -10.20 4.44
CA LYS A 28 28.47 -10.27 2.99
C LYS A 28 29.60 -10.94 2.19
N GLY A 29 30.74 -11.24 2.80
CA GLY A 29 31.92 -11.76 2.09
C GLY A 29 32.56 -10.74 1.15
N LEU A 30 32.23 -9.44 1.29
CA LEU A 30 32.76 -8.38 0.42
C LEU A 30 34.29 -8.28 0.53
N TRP A 31 34.83 -8.57 1.71
CA TRP A 31 36.28 -8.65 1.94
C TRP A 31 36.97 -9.70 1.06
N ALA A 32 36.34 -10.87 0.87
CA ALA A 32 36.89 -11.95 0.06
C ALA A 32 36.81 -11.61 -1.44
N ILE A 33 35.70 -11.00 -1.88
CA ILE A 33 35.55 -10.51 -3.26
C ILE A 33 36.57 -9.42 -3.56
N LYS A 34 36.73 -8.45 -2.64
CA LYS A 34 37.71 -7.38 -2.78
C LYS A 34 39.14 -7.93 -2.85
N LYS A 35 39.47 -8.94 -2.04
CA LYS A 35 40.78 -9.62 -2.07
C LYS A 35 41.01 -10.35 -3.40
N LYS A 36 40.00 -11.03 -3.93
CA LYS A 36 40.07 -11.75 -5.22
C LYS A 36 40.25 -10.80 -6.41
N ASN A 37 39.72 -9.57 -6.32
CA ASN A 37 39.75 -8.59 -7.39
C ASN A 37 40.83 -7.51 -7.18
N GLY A 38 41.95 -7.88 -6.54
CA GLY A 38 43.11 -6.99 -6.39
C GLY A 38 42.85 -5.70 -5.60
N GLY A 39 41.89 -5.71 -4.67
CA GLY A 39 41.56 -4.55 -3.85
C GLY A 39 40.40 -3.69 -4.38
N THR A 40 39.84 -3.99 -5.56
CA THR A 40 38.71 -3.23 -6.14
C THR A 40 37.42 -4.05 -6.14
N PHE A 41 36.27 -3.37 -6.11
CA PHE A 41 34.97 -4.06 -6.28
C PHE A 41 34.64 -4.20 -7.77
N PRO A 42 34.07 -5.33 -8.21
CA PRO A 42 33.68 -5.51 -9.59
C PRO A 42 32.60 -4.49 -9.98
N SER A 43 32.92 -3.62 -10.94
CA SER A 43 31.96 -2.69 -11.53
C SER A 43 31.25 -3.34 -12.72
N HIS A 44 29.93 -3.18 -12.81
CA HIS A 44 29.21 -3.45 -14.06
C HIS A 44 29.18 -2.15 -14.86
N ASN A 45 30.03 -2.06 -15.87
CA ASN A 45 29.91 -1.00 -16.86
C ASN A 45 28.53 -1.13 -17.53
N LYS A 46 27.79 -0.02 -17.63
CA LYS A 46 26.53 0.00 -18.37
C LYS A 46 26.81 -0.53 -19.77
N LYS A 47 26.07 -1.55 -20.19
CA LYS A 47 26.13 -2.02 -21.59
C LYS A 47 25.95 -0.80 -22.49
N PRO A 48 26.82 -0.61 -23.50
CA PRO A 48 26.65 0.48 -24.46
C PRO A 48 25.24 0.36 -25.04
N THR A 49 24.46 1.42 -24.89
CA THR A 49 23.09 1.46 -25.39
C THR A 49 23.21 1.45 -26.90
N VAL A 50 22.76 0.37 -27.54
CA VAL A 50 22.74 0.25 -29.01
C VAL A 50 22.05 1.50 -29.55
N ALA A 51 22.71 2.21 -30.47
CA ALA A 51 22.21 3.46 -31.03
C ALA A 51 20.79 3.26 -31.55
N ALA A 52 19.82 3.86 -30.87
CA ALA A 52 18.44 3.87 -31.33
C ALA A 52 18.39 4.60 -32.69
N PRO A 53 17.55 4.16 -33.64
CA PRO A 53 17.41 4.82 -34.93
C PRO A 53 17.06 6.30 -34.72
N ALA A 54 17.68 7.18 -35.49
CA ALA A 54 17.51 8.63 -35.37
C ALA A 54 16.04 9.02 -35.55
N ILE A 55 15.36 9.32 -34.44
CA ILE A 55 13.99 9.85 -34.44
C ILE A 55 14.09 11.28 -34.94
N LYS A 56 13.50 11.57 -36.11
CA LYS A 56 13.41 12.94 -36.65
C LYS A 56 12.69 13.81 -35.60
N PRO A 57 13.22 14.98 -35.23
CA PRO A 57 12.54 15.87 -34.31
C PRO A 57 11.18 16.28 -34.89
N PRO A 58 10.13 16.39 -34.07
CA PRO A 58 8.83 16.87 -34.54
C PRO A 58 8.99 18.29 -35.10
N MET A 59 8.34 18.55 -36.24
CA MET A 59 8.43 19.83 -36.96
C MET A 59 7.75 21.00 -36.20
N PHE A 60 6.91 20.69 -35.21
CA PHE A 60 6.11 21.65 -34.47
C PHE A 60 6.67 21.84 -33.06
N TYR A 61 6.99 23.09 -32.70
CA TYR A 61 7.31 23.51 -31.33
C TYR A 61 6.18 24.41 -30.79
N PRO A 62 5.75 24.22 -29.53
CA PRO A 62 4.84 25.16 -28.89
C PRO A 62 5.53 26.53 -28.73
N ALA A 63 4.79 27.63 -28.93
CA ALA A 63 5.30 28.99 -28.81
C ALA A 63 5.52 29.43 -27.35
N ASP A 64 4.79 28.81 -26.41
CA ASP A 64 4.92 29.05 -24.98
C ASP A 64 5.75 27.94 -24.32
N ASP A 65 6.69 28.34 -23.45
CA ASP A 65 7.43 27.42 -22.59
C ASP A 65 6.51 26.86 -21.50
N VAL A 66 5.98 25.66 -21.73
CA VAL A 66 5.19 24.94 -20.72
C VAL A 66 6.14 24.36 -19.66
N GLU A 67 6.10 24.94 -18.47
CA GLU A 67 6.89 24.44 -17.34
C GLU A 67 6.56 22.97 -17.04
N LYS A 68 7.59 22.13 -17.02
CA LYS A 68 7.43 20.71 -16.69
C LYS A 68 7.18 20.59 -15.18
N PRO A 69 6.05 19.99 -14.75
CA PRO A 69 5.80 19.80 -13.34
C PRO A 69 6.86 18.88 -12.72
N LEU A 70 7.26 19.18 -11.48
CA LEU A 70 8.23 18.39 -10.73
C LEU A 70 7.72 16.95 -10.56
N VAL A 71 8.62 15.97 -10.72
CA VAL A 71 8.27 14.55 -10.61
C VAL A 71 7.90 14.20 -9.17
N ASN A 72 6.60 14.05 -8.90
CA ASN A 72 6.12 13.58 -7.60
C ASN A 72 6.30 12.05 -7.48
N LYS A 73 7.13 11.60 -6.53
CA LYS A 73 7.36 10.17 -6.24
C LYS A 73 6.34 9.58 -5.25
N HIS A 74 5.34 10.34 -4.83
CA HIS A 74 4.33 9.88 -3.88
C HIS A 74 3.50 8.75 -4.49
N LYS A 75 3.48 7.59 -3.81
CA LYS A 75 2.58 6.48 -4.14
C LYS A 75 1.45 6.41 -3.10
N PRO A 76 0.18 6.29 -3.51
CA PRO A 76 -0.92 6.13 -2.57
C PRO A 76 -0.72 4.86 -1.76
N LYS A 77 -0.66 5.01 -0.43
CA LYS A 77 -0.52 3.90 0.51
C LYS A 77 -1.90 3.59 1.10
N PRO A 78 -2.21 2.31 1.37
CA PRO A 78 -3.43 1.97 2.11
C PRO A 78 -3.38 2.64 3.48
N THR A 79 -4.54 3.12 3.94
CA THR A 79 -4.67 3.81 5.22
C THR A 79 -4.31 2.86 6.38
N LYS A 80 -3.65 3.39 7.42
CA LYS A 80 -3.36 2.60 8.62
C LYS A 80 -4.61 2.57 9.51
N ARG A 81 -5.05 1.38 9.88
CA ARG A 81 -6.18 1.20 10.79
C ARG A 81 -5.84 1.67 12.22
N ARG A 82 -6.78 2.36 12.87
CA ARG A 82 -6.71 2.75 14.29
C ARG A 82 -6.76 1.51 15.19
N ALA A 83 -6.11 1.57 16.35
CA ALA A 83 -6.06 0.45 17.30
C ALA A 83 -7.44 0.00 17.80
N SER A 84 -8.38 0.93 17.95
CA SER A 84 -9.76 0.64 18.39
C SER A 84 -10.59 -0.12 17.36
N ILE A 85 -10.16 -0.15 16.10
CA ILE A 85 -10.89 -0.81 15.03
C ILE A 85 -10.20 -2.16 14.84
N THR A 86 -10.73 -3.20 15.48
CA THR A 86 -10.28 -4.58 15.28
C THR A 86 -11.38 -5.38 14.57
N PRO A 87 -11.05 -6.37 13.73
CA PRO A 87 -12.07 -7.22 13.10
C PRO A 87 -12.98 -7.82 14.19
N GLY A 88 -14.29 -7.69 14.02
CA GLY A 88 -15.31 -8.06 15.00
C GLY A 88 -15.75 -6.93 15.94
N THR A 89 -15.09 -5.77 15.95
CA THR A 89 -15.51 -4.62 16.77
C THR A 89 -16.80 -3.99 16.24
N VAL A 90 -17.66 -3.56 17.16
CA VAL A 90 -18.84 -2.74 16.84
C VAL A 90 -18.44 -1.29 16.60
N LEU A 91 -18.93 -0.75 15.50
CA LEU A 91 -18.67 0.57 14.96
C LEU A 91 -19.96 1.38 14.93
N ILE A 92 -19.88 2.68 15.18
CA ILE A 92 -20.97 3.62 14.97
C ILE A 92 -20.61 4.47 13.76
N ILE A 93 -21.48 4.46 12.75
CA ILE A 93 -21.34 5.30 11.55
C ILE A 93 -21.86 6.70 11.89
N LEU A 94 -21.07 7.73 11.62
CA LEU A 94 -21.43 9.12 11.87
C LEU A 94 -22.15 9.77 10.68
N ALA A 95 -21.81 9.36 9.46
CA ALA A 95 -22.26 10.03 8.24
C ALA A 95 -22.83 9.05 7.19
N GLY A 96 -23.71 9.56 6.34
CA GLY A 96 -24.38 8.81 5.27
C GLY A 96 -25.72 8.18 5.70
N ARG A 97 -26.25 7.30 4.85
CA ARG A 97 -27.60 6.72 5.02
C ARG A 97 -27.78 5.92 6.31
N PHE A 98 -26.70 5.37 6.87
CA PHE A 98 -26.73 4.53 8.06
C PHE A 98 -26.16 5.22 9.30
N LYS A 99 -26.21 6.56 9.35
CA LYS A 99 -25.76 7.36 10.51
C LYS A 99 -26.47 6.91 11.80
N GLY A 100 -25.72 6.89 12.91
CA GLY A 100 -26.20 6.50 14.25
C GLY A 100 -26.41 4.99 14.45
N LYS A 101 -26.34 4.17 13.40
CA LYS A 101 -26.52 2.72 13.53
C LYS A 101 -25.25 2.02 13.98
N ARG A 102 -25.43 0.94 14.76
CA ARG A 102 -24.37 0.03 15.20
C ARG A 102 -24.09 -1.01 14.11
N VAL A 103 -22.81 -1.20 13.79
CA VAL A 103 -22.38 -2.02 12.66
C VAL A 103 -21.13 -2.81 13.02
N VAL A 104 -20.93 -4.00 12.44
CA VAL A 104 -19.79 -4.86 12.75
C VAL A 104 -18.69 -4.67 11.70
N PHE A 105 -17.45 -4.47 12.15
CA PHE A 105 -16.29 -4.42 11.27
C PHE A 105 -15.82 -5.82 10.87
N LEU A 106 -15.60 -6.07 9.58
CA LEU A 106 -15.12 -7.35 9.09
C LEU A 106 -13.62 -7.32 8.81
N LYS A 107 -13.22 -6.52 7.82
CA LYS A 107 -11.83 -6.42 7.38
C LYS A 107 -11.59 -5.08 6.71
N GLN A 108 -10.32 -4.69 6.65
CA GLN A 108 -9.89 -3.56 5.82
C GLN A 108 -9.66 -4.08 4.41
N LEU A 109 -10.14 -3.33 3.42
CA LEU A 109 -9.94 -3.70 2.03
C LEU A 109 -8.62 -3.17 1.48
N GLY A 110 -8.20 -3.63 0.30
CA GLY A 110 -6.94 -3.22 -0.34
C GLY A 110 -6.82 -1.71 -0.62
N SER A 111 -7.95 -1.03 -0.86
CA SER A 111 -8.03 0.44 -0.97
C SER A 111 -7.82 1.20 0.34
N GLY A 112 -7.88 0.52 1.48
CA GLY A 112 -7.82 1.15 2.81
C GLY A 112 -9.18 1.45 3.44
N LEU A 113 -10.29 1.25 2.73
CA LEU A 113 -11.63 1.40 3.29
C LEU A 113 -11.99 0.24 4.23
N LEU A 114 -12.96 0.47 5.11
CA LEU A 114 -13.48 -0.54 6.02
C LEU A 114 -14.64 -1.29 5.36
N LEU A 115 -14.57 -2.63 5.33
CA LEU A 115 -15.71 -3.45 5.02
C LEU A 115 -16.53 -3.66 6.30
N VAL A 116 -17.76 -3.19 6.26
CA VAL A 116 -18.65 -3.11 7.40
C VAL A 116 -19.94 -3.86 7.05
N THR A 117 -20.46 -4.63 8.01
CA THR A 117 -21.74 -5.34 7.88
C THR A 117 -22.60 -5.11 9.12
N GLY A 118 -23.88 -4.84 8.93
CA GLY A 118 -24.85 -5.01 10.01
C GLY A 118 -25.55 -6.35 9.82
N PRO A 119 -25.95 -7.07 10.88
CA PRO A 119 -26.90 -8.17 10.73
C PRO A 119 -28.14 -7.63 10.01
N PHE A 120 -28.30 -8.01 8.74
CA PHE A 120 -29.23 -7.34 7.81
C PHE A 120 -30.67 -7.39 8.30
N LYS A 121 -31.06 -8.51 8.91
CA LYS A 121 -32.38 -8.71 9.52
C LYS A 121 -32.69 -7.73 10.66
N LEU A 122 -31.68 -7.25 11.38
CA LEU A 122 -31.87 -6.34 12.51
C LEU A 122 -31.77 -4.88 12.08
N ASN A 123 -30.69 -4.52 11.38
CA ASN A 123 -30.33 -3.12 11.17
C ASN A 123 -30.60 -2.62 9.75
N GLY A 124 -30.87 -3.52 8.80
CA GLY A 124 -31.07 -3.20 7.37
C GLY A 124 -29.80 -2.68 6.68
N ILE A 125 -28.62 -2.95 7.25
CA ILE A 125 -27.34 -2.51 6.71
C ILE A 125 -26.72 -3.67 5.93
N PRO A 126 -26.61 -3.58 4.59
CA PRO A 126 -25.92 -4.58 3.80
C PRO A 126 -24.41 -4.44 3.98
N LEU A 127 -23.65 -5.30 3.30
CA LEU A 127 -22.21 -5.11 3.18
C LEU A 127 -21.91 -3.75 2.53
N ARG A 128 -21.17 -2.90 3.24
CA ARG A 128 -20.90 -1.52 2.82
C ARG A 128 -19.43 -1.18 3.04
N ARG A 129 -18.88 -0.40 2.12
CA ARG A 129 -17.55 0.23 2.24
C ARG A 129 -17.71 1.56 2.95
N VAL A 130 -16.97 1.77 4.03
CA VAL A 130 -17.03 2.97 4.85
C VAL A 130 -15.62 3.51 5.09
N ASN A 131 -15.46 4.83 5.02
CA ASN A 131 -14.19 5.46 5.37
C ASN A 131 -14.02 5.50 6.90
N GLN A 132 -12.81 5.24 7.37
CA GLN A 132 -12.44 5.20 8.77
C GLN A 132 -12.68 6.53 9.51
N ALA A 133 -12.65 7.67 8.81
CA ALA A 133 -12.90 8.98 9.40
C ALA A 133 -14.36 9.14 9.92
N TYR A 134 -15.32 8.46 9.31
CA TYR A 134 -16.74 8.57 9.65
C TYR A 134 -17.22 7.53 10.66
N VAL A 135 -16.28 6.92 11.38
CA VAL A 135 -16.55 5.79 12.27
C VAL A 135 -15.93 6.02 13.64
N ILE A 136 -16.72 5.75 14.67
CA ILE A 136 -16.24 5.65 16.05
C ILE A 136 -16.24 4.16 16.45
N GLY A 137 -15.10 3.70 16.99
CA GLY A 137 -14.99 2.38 17.57
C GLY A 137 -15.60 2.35 18.96
N PHE A 138 -16.48 1.39 19.22
CA PHE A 138 -17.06 1.19 20.55
C PHE A 138 -16.17 0.25 21.37
N ALA A 139 -15.82 0.64 22.60
CA ALA A 139 -14.79 -0.03 23.40
C ALA A 139 -15.19 -1.43 23.91
N ASN A 140 -16.48 -1.70 24.11
CA ASN A 140 -16.93 -2.78 25.00
C ASN A 140 -17.61 -3.97 24.29
N ALA A 141 -17.60 -4.04 22.96
CA ALA A 141 -18.28 -5.12 22.24
C ALA A 141 -17.44 -5.67 21.08
N LYS A 142 -17.00 -6.92 21.22
CA LYS A 142 -16.41 -7.75 20.16
C LYS A 142 -17.42 -8.84 19.79
N PHE A 143 -17.87 -8.86 18.55
CA PHE A 143 -18.69 -9.95 18.00
C PHE A 143 -17.79 -11.05 17.43
N CYS A 144 -18.28 -12.29 17.45
CA CYS A 144 -17.53 -13.52 17.17
C CYS A 144 -16.65 -13.44 15.91
N SER A 145 -15.38 -13.85 16.05
CA SER A 145 -14.29 -13.75 15.07
C SER A 145 -14.39 -14.71 13.87
N HIS A 146 -15.44 -15.55 13.80
CA HIS A 146 -15.56 -16.63 12.83
C HIS A 146 -16.23 -16.26 11.49
N LEU A 147 -16.56 -14.98 11.27
CA LEU A 147 -17.14 -14.50 10.01
C LEU A 147 -16.09 -14.43 8.89
N ARG A 148 -16.00 -15.50 8.09
CA ARG A 148 -15.15 -15.56 6.88
C ARG A 148 -15.74 -14.74 5.74
N ALA A 149 -15.45 -13.44 5.70
CA ALA A 149 -15.79 -12.59 4.55
C ALA A 149 -14.81 -12.80 3.38
N ARG A 150 -15.12 -13.72 2.46
CA ARG A 150 -14.34 -13.99 1.22
C ARG A 150 -14.45 -12.90 0.14
N ILE A 151 -15.14 -11.79 0.41
CA ILE A 151 -15.45 -10.78 -0.61
C ILE A 151 -14.22 -9.90 -0.86
N CYS A 152 -13.69 -9.94 -2.08
CA CYS A 152 -12.66 -9.03 -2.59
C CYS A 152 -13.30 -7.72 -3.10
N GLU A 153 -12.51 -6.68 -3.38
CA GLU A 153 -12.99 -5.31 -3.68
C GLU A 153 -13.83 -5.17 -4.97
N GLU A 154 -13.73 -6.14 -5.88
CA GLU A 154 -14.35 -6.16 -7.21
C GLU A 154 -15.87 -5.88 -7.26
N PRO A 155 -16.75 -6.47 -6.43
CA PRO A 155 -18.19 -6.30 -6.55
C PRO A 155 -18.69 -4.93 -6.03
N PHE A 156 -17.81 -4.06 -5.53
CA PHE A 156 -18.16 -2.74 -5.03
C PHE A 156 -17.62 -1.59 -5.90
N ALA A 157 -17.11 -1.88 -7.09
CA ALA A 157 -16.79 -0.85 -8.07
C ALA A 157 -18.09 -0.23 -8.60
N PHE A 158 -18.17 1.10 -8.66
CA PHE A 158 -19.29 1.78 -9.32
C PHE A 158 -19.17 1.49 -10.81
N ALA A 159 -20.16 0.83 -11.40
CA ALA A 159 -20.24 0.71 -12.85
C ALA A 159 -20.32 2.13 -13.43
N LYS A 160 -19.26 2.57 -14.13
CA LYS A 160 -19.34 3.81 -14.91
C LYS A 160 -20.32 3.55 -16.04
N LEU A 161 -21.48 4.19 -16.00
CA LEU A 161 -22.31 4.38 -17.18
C LEU A 161 -21.44 5.11 -18.20
N GLY A 162 -21.04 4.40 -19.26
CA GLY A 162 -20.34 5.00 -20.38
C GLY A 162 -21.21 6.13 -20.91
N LYS A 163 -20.71 7.36 -20.83
CA LYS A 163 -21.27 8.45 -21.61
C LYS A 163 -20.80 8.21 -23.04
N HIS A 164 -21.75 7.94 -23.94
CA HIS A 164 -21.54 8.06 -25.38
C HIS A 164 -21.17 9.50 -25.73
#